data_AF-A0A1B0DPB5-F1
#
_entry.id   AF-A0A1B0DPB5-F1
#
_cell.length_a   1.000
_cell.length_b   1.000
_cell.length_c   1.000
_cell.angle_alpha   90.00
_cell.angle_beta   90.00
_cell.angle_gamma   90.00
#
_symmetry.space_group_name_H-M   'P 1'
#
loop_
_entity.id
_entity.type
_entity.pdbx_description
1 polymer ?
#
loop_
_entity_poly.entity_id
_entity_poly.type
_entity_poly.pdbx_seq_one_letter_code
_entity_poly.pdbx_strand_id
1 'polypeptide(L)'
;MVDKQELENAVASLKNDVKKAENHTILKIDRKLKAFKRTLKQMPGHEKTKRKMLKFAEEKNALKNIYKNPEKRRKIVKISTQDLIKVMASPKSTLEEKAIAKLLYQNDFLKQSIEKMKESLKLKEDDAEWLEILMRSGKKVQKQQSISEVENETDDEEEKYLSSPEKSNHISNSF
;
A
#
# COMPACT_ATOMS: atom_id res chain seq x y z
N MET A 1 0.72 10.62 23.00
CA MET A 1 0.29 9.34 22.41
C MET A 1 -0.07 9.63 20.98
N VAL A 2 0.54 8.94 20.02
CA VAL A 2 0.29 9.15 18.59
C VAL A 2 -1.08 8.57 18.23
N ASP A 3 -1.85 9.28 17.41
CA ASP A 3 -3.16 8.79 17.01
C ASP A 3 -3.09 7.83 15.81
N LYS A 4 -4.21 7.17 15.54
CA LYS A 4 -4.31 6.20 14.45
C LYS A 4 -4.14 6.83 13.07
N GLN A 5 -4.66 8.03 12.86
CA GLN A 5 -4.63 8.70 11.56
C GLN A 5 -3.20 9.12 11.21
N GLU A 6 -2.45 9.64 12.18
CA GLU A 6 -1.03 9.96 12.07
C GLU A 6 -0.22 8.72 11.68
N LEU A 7 -0.45 7.58 12.34
CA LEU A 7 0.19 6.30 12.01
C LEU A 7 -0.14 5.83 10.60
N GLU A 8 -1.41 5.89 10.20
CA GLU A 8 -1.83 5.45 8.87
C GLU A 8 -1.23 6.35 7.76
N ASN A 9 -1.18 7.66 8.00
CA ASN A 9 -0.55 8.62 7.08
C ASN A 9 0.96 8.39 6.97
N ALA A 10 1.64 8.14 8.10
CA ALA A 10 3.06 7.85 8.14
C ALA A 10 3.39 6.55 7.38
N VAL A 11 2.61 5.48 7.56
CA VAL A 11 2.76 4.24 6.79
C VAL A 11 2.40 4.43 5.31
N ALA A 12 1.47 5.32 4.98
CA ALA A 12 1.16 5.66 3.59
C ALA A 12 2.33 6.37 2.90
N SER A 13 3.10 7.21 3.61
CA SER A 13 4.27 7.89 3.07
C SER A 13 5.36 6.92 2.60
N LEU A 14 5.49 5.75 3.25
CA LEU A 14 6.44 4.70 2.89
C LEU A 14 6.12 3.98 1.58
N LYS A 15 4.96 4.22 0.95
CA LYS A 15 4.48 3.49 -0.24
C LYS A 15 5.53 3.40 -1.37
N ASN A 16 6.20 4.51 -1.67
CA ASN A 16 7.18 4.55 -2.76
C ASN A 16 8.48 3.82 -2.40
N ASP A 17 8.90 3.89 -1.15
CA ASP A 17 10.09 3.19 -0.67
C ASP A 17 9.86 1.69 -0.62
N VAL A 18 8.68 1.26 -0.15
CA VAL A 18 8.24 -0.13 -0.21
C VAL A 18 8.18 -0.61 -1.66
N LYS A 19 7.67 0.19 -2.60
CA LYS A 19 7.65 -0.17 -4.04
C LYS A 19 9.06 -0.35 -4.61
N LYS A 20 10.00 0.53 -4.27
CA LYS A 20 11.40 0.42 -4.69
C LYS A 20 12.05 -0.85 -4.12
N ALA A 21 11.88 -1.10 -2.82
CA ALA A 21 12.40 -2.30 -2.15
C ALA A 21 11.78 -3.59 -2.71
N GLU A 22 10.46 -3.61 -2.94
CA GLU A 22 9.74 -4.73 -3.57
C GLU A 22 10.35 -5.08 -4.92
N ASN A 23 10.47 -4.09 -5.82
CA ASN A 23 11.01 -4.29 -7.15
C ASN A 23 12.44 -4.84 -7.11
N HIS A 24 13.29 -4.26 -6.27
CA HIS A 24 14.68 -4.69 -6.14
C HIS A 24 14.81 -6.11 -5.60
N THR A 25 14.03 -6.46 -4.58
CA THR A 25 13.99 -7.83 -4.03
C THR A 25 13.46 -8.83 -5.05
N ILE A 26 12.39 -8.49 -5.79
CA ILE A 26 11.85 -9.34 -6.85
C ILE A 26 12.89 -9.60 -7.94
N LEU A 27 13.65 -8.58 -8.37
CA LEU A 27 14.72 -8.74 -9.35
C LEU A 27 15.81 -9.70 -8.85
N LYS A 28 16.20 -9.62 -7.57
CA LYS A 28 17.15 -10.56 -6.96
C LYS A 28 16.60 -11.99 -6.94
N ILE A 29 15.32 -12.16 -6.61
CA ILE A 29 14.67 -13.48 -6.63
C ILE A 29 14.63 -14.04 -8.05
N ASP A 30 14.29 -13.23 -9.05
CA ASP A 30 14.24 -13.66 -10.45
C ASP A 30 15.60 -14.13 -10.99
N ARG A 31 16.68 -13.45 -10.61
CA ARG A 31 18.04 -13.92 -10.92
C ARG A 31 18.33 -15.31 -10.34
N LYS A 32 17.92 -15.56 -9.09
CA LYS A 32 18.06 -16.88 -8.44
C LYS A 32 17.20 -17.95 -9.10
N LEU A 33 15.95 -17.63 -9.42
CA LEU A 33 15.05 -18.55 -10.14
C LEU A 33 15.61 -18.92 -11.52
N LYS A 34 16.18 -17.97 -12.26
CA LYS A 34 16.87 -18.24 -13.53
C LYS A 34 18.07 -19.18 -13.35
N ALA A 35 18.88 -18.98 -12.30
CA ALA A 35 20.00 -19.86 -11.99
C ALA A 35 19.53 -21.29 -11.66
N PHE A 36 18.51 -21.45 -10.81
CA PHE A 36 17.94 -22.77 -10.50
C PHE A 36 17.37 -23.48 -11.73
N LYS A 37 16.68 -22.75 -12.62
CA LYS A 37 16.18 -23.32 -13.88
C LYS A 37 17.32 -23.84 -14.76
N ARG A 38 18.45 -23.13 -14.85
CA ARG A 38 19.64 -23.59 -15.59
C ARG A 38 20.21 -24.87 -14.96
N THR A 39 20.36 -24.92 -13.64
CA THR A 39 20.82 -26.12 -12.93
C THR A 39 19.90 -27.30 -13.15
N LEU A 40 18.57 -27.12 -13.07
CA LEU A 40 17.61 -28.20 -13.30
C LEU A 40 17.56 -28.65 -14.76
N LYS A 41 17.91 -27.80 -15.73
CA LYS A 41 18.08 -28.22 -17.12
C LYS A 41 19.25 -29.19 -17.28
N GLN A 42 20.32 -29.00 -16.52
CA GLN A 42 21.50 -29.89 -16.53
C GLN A 42 21.31 -31.13 -15.64
N MET A 43 20.58 -30.97 -14.53
CA MET A 43 20.33 -32.04 -13.55
C MET A 43 18.83 -32.08 -13.16
N PRO A 44 17.96 -32.66 -14.00
CA PRO A 44 16.51 -32.63 -13.78
C PRO A 44 16.05 -33.28 -12.46
N GLY A 45 16.75 -34.31 -12.00
CA GLY A 45 16.44 -35.03 -10.76
C GLY A 45 16.92 -34.35 -9.46
N HIS A 46 17.47 -33.13 -9.52
CA HIS A 46 18.03 -32.49 -8.33
C HIS A 46 16.96 -31.87 -7.41
N GLU A 47 16.30 -32.72 -6.63
CA GLU A 47 15.15 -32.38 -5.76
C GLU A 47 15.40 -31.21 -4.79
N LYS A 48 16.60 -31.11 -4.22
CA LYS A 48 16.97 -29.99 -3.34
C LYS A 48 16.89 -28.63 -4.07
N THR A 49 17.23 -28.59 -5.36
CA THR A 49 17.15 -27.36 -6.17
C THR A 49 15.71 -27.06 -6.55
N LYS A 50 14.93 -28.09 -6.90
CA LYS A 50 13.49 -27.97 -7.17
C LYS A 50 12.73 -27.37 -5.98
N ARG A 51 12.94 -27.92 -4.78
CA ARG A 51 12.35 -27.37 -3.53
C ARG A 51 12.76 -25.92 -3.28
N LYS A 52 14.04 -25.58 -3.44
CA LYS A 52 14.51 -24.19 -3.31
C LYS A 52 13.83 -23.27 -4.33
N MET A 53 13.73 -23.69 -5.59
CA MET A 53 13.09 -22.91 -6.65
C MET A 53 11.61 -22.63 -6.34
N LEU A 54 10.86 -23.63 -5.87
CA LEU A 54 9.47 -23.46 -5.44
C LEU A 54 9.35 -22.44 -4.30
N LYS A 55 10.17 -22.58 -3.26
CA LYS A 55 10.17 -21.63 -2.13
C LYS A 55 10.43 -20.19 -2.58
N PHE A 56 11.41 -19.97 -3.46
CA PHE A 56 11.68 -18.62 -4.00
C PHE A 56 10.53 -18.09 -4.88
N ALA A 57 9.82 -18.97 -5.60
CA ALA A 57 8.66 -18.57 -6.40
C ALA A 57 7.47 -18.16 -5.52
N GLU A 58 7.21 -18.91 -4.45
CA GLU A 58 6.20 -18.58 -3.43
C GLU A 58 6.52 -17.24 -2.74
N GLU A 59 7.76 -17.05 -2.29
CA GLU A 59 8.23 -15.78 -1.71
C GLU A 59 8.04 -14.59 -2.67
N LYS A 60 8.40 -14.77 -3.96
CA LYS A 60 8.15 -13.75 -4.99
C LYS A 60 6.67 -13.40 -5.08
N ASN A 61 5.80 -14.41 -5.05
CA ASN A 61 4.36 -14.18 -5.12
C ASN A 61 3.83 -13.45 -3.88
N ALA A 62 4.34 -13.77 -2.69
CA ALA A 62 3.96 -13.11 -1.45
C ALA A 62 4.36 -11.61 -1.43
N LEU A 63 5.47 -11.25 -2.07
CA LEU A 63 5.93 -9.86 -2.18
C LEU A 63 5.16 -9.03 -3.20
N LYS A 64 4.54 -9.66 -4.21
CA LYS A 64 3.87 -8.91 -5.28
C LYS A 64 2.78 -8.01 -4.75
N ASN A 65 2.80 -6.75 -5.20
CA ASN A 65 1.82 -5.73 -4.86
C ASN A 65 1.78 -5.41 -3.35
N ILE A 66 2.85 -5.68 -2.60
CA ILE A 66 2.89 -5.36 -1.17
C ILE A 66 2.78 -3.84 -0.95
N TYR A 67 3.38 -3.04 -1.84
CA TYR A 67 3.25 -1.59 -1.78
C TYR A 67 1.83 -1.08 -2.01
N LYS A 68 0.94 -1.85 -2.68
CA LYS A 68 -0.44 -1.43 -2.96
C LYS A 68 -1.35 -1.63 -1.74
N ASN A 69 -1.15 -2.71 -1.01
CA ASN A 69 -2.00 -3.08 0.12
C ASN A 69 -1.58 -2.36 1.42
N PRO A 70 -2.43 -1.47 2.00
CA PRO A 70 -2.10 -0.77 3.24
C PRO A 70 -1.83 -1.70 4.42
N GLU A 71 -2.58 -2.79 4.59
CA GLU A 71 -2.39 -3.74 5.68
C GLU A 71 -1.04 -4.42 5.61
N LYS A 72 -0.59 -4.75 4.39
CA LYS A 72 0.74 -5.33 4.23
C LYS A 72 1.84 -4.32 4.49
N ARG A 73 1.65 -3.03 4.16
CA ARG A 73 2.59 -1.96 4.57
C ARG A 73 2.66 -1.82 6.09
N ARG A 74 1.53 -1.95 6.81
CA ARG A 74 1.53 -2.00 8.28
C ARG A 74 2.31 -3.19 8.82
N LYS A 75 2.15 -4.37 8.20
CA LYS A 75 2.95 -5.56 8.55
C LYS A 75 4.45 -5.35 8.33
N ILE A 76 4.87 -4.60 7.31
CA ILE A 76 6.28 -4.24 7.12
C ILE A 76 6.82 -3.50 8.35
N VAL A 77 6.10 -2.48 8.82
CA VAL A 77 6.49 -1.71 10.02
C VAL A 77 6.47 -2.59 11.27
N LYS A 78 5.46 -3.46 11.43
CA LYS A 78 5.42 -4.41 12.56
C LYS A 78 6.60 -5.39 12.55
N ILE A 79 7.03 -5.86 11.38
CA ILE A 79 8.12 -6.83 11.28
C ILE A 79 9.48 -6.15 11.44
N SER A 80 9.60 -4.86 11.12
CA SER A 80 10.86 -4.14 11.34
C SER A 80 11.24 -3.97 12.81
N THR A 81 10.29 -4.09 13.75
CA THR A 81 10.58 -4.07 15.20
C THR A 81 11.00 -5.44 15.75
N GLN A 82 11.04 -6.48 14.90
CA GLN A 82 11.37 -7.84 15.28
C GLN A 82 12.75 -8.24 14.75
N ASP A 83 13.34 -9.27 15.36
CA ASP A 83 14.53 -9.93 14.84
C ASP A 83 14.21 -10.64 13.50
N LEU A 84 14.66 -10.04 12.40
CA LEU A 84 14.39 -10.51 11.04
C LEU A 84 14.91 -11.94 10.79
N ILE A 85 16.03 -12.32 11.42
CA ILE A 85 16.61 -13.66 11.26
C ILE A 85 15.70 -14.69 11.94
N LYS A 86 15.22 -14.38 13.15
CA LYS A 86 14.25 -15.23 13.85
C LYS A 86 12.93 -15.35 13.09
N VAL A 87 12.40 -14.25 12.54
CA VAL A 87 11.16 -14.29 11.74
C VAL A 87 11.33 -15.21 10.50
N MET A 88 12.46 -15.12 9.80
CA MET A 88 12.76 -15.96 8.63
C MET A 88 12.91 -17.45 8.98
N ALA A 89 13.51 -17.76 10.13
CA ALA A 89 13.77 -19.13 10.57
C ALA A 89 12.55 -19.79 11.26
N SER A 90 11.66 -18.99 11.84
CA SER A 90 10.55 -19.49 12.65
C SER A 90 9.56 -20.37 11.86
N PRO A 91 9.17 -21.54 12.38
CA PRO A 91 8.12 -22.36 11.77
C PRO A 91 6.74 -21.71 11.92
N LYS A 92 6.53 -20.85 12.91
CA LYS A 92 5.26 -20.16 13.17
C LYS A 92 5.01 -18.99 12.23
N SER A 93 6.06 -18.41 11.64
CA SER A 93 5.91 -17.29 10.71
C SER A 93 5.31 -17.76 9.38
N THR A 94 4.32 -17.01 8.91
CA THR A 94 3.68 -17.20 7.62
C THR A 94 4.67 -16.97 6.47
N LEU A 95 4.33 -17.46 5.28
CA LEU A 95 5.11 -17.18 4.06
C LEU A 95 5.26 -15.66 3.82
N GLU A 96 4.21 -14.89 4.06
CA GLU A 96 4.21 -13.44 3.90
C GLU A 96 5.17 -12.77 4.89
N GLU A 97 5.13 -13.12 6.17
CA GLU A 97 6.04 -12.56 7.17
C GLU A 97 7.50 -12.89 6.85
N LYS A 98 7.78 -14.12 6.43
CA LYS A 98 9.12 -14.53 5.99
C LYS A 98 9.58 -13.71 4.78
N ALA A 99 8.69 -13.48 3.81
CA ALA A 99 8.98 -12.70 2.63
C ALA A 99 9.26 -11.22 2.99
N ILE A 100 8.45 -10.63 3.88
CA ILE A 100 8.66 -9.27 4.38
C ILE A 100 9.97 -9.16 5.16
N ALA A 101 10.26 -10.10 6.06
CA ALA A 101 11.51 -10.11 6.83
C ALA A 101 12.72 -10.17 5.90
N LYS A 102 12.64 -10.96 4.83
CA LYS A 102 13.68 -11.04 3.79
C LYS A 102 13.80 -9.76 2.98
N LEU A 103 12.69 -9.11 2.66
CA LEU A 103 12.68 -7.81 1.99
C LEU A 103 13.36 -6.76 2.86
N LEU A 104 13.03 -6.68 4.15
CA LEU A 104 13.70 -5.79 5.10
C LEU A 104 15.18 -6.13 5.21
N TYR A 105 15.53 -7.39 5.44
CA TYR A 105 16.92 -7.85 5.59
C TYR A 105 17.81 -7.44 4.40
N GLN A 106 17.26 -7.40 3.19
CA GLN A 106 17.98 -7.09 1.96
C GLN A 106 17.99 -5.61 1.54
N ASN A 107 17.23 -4.74 2.23
CA ASN A 107 17.05 -3.35 1.83
C ASN A 107 17.20 -2.42 3.04
N ASP A 108 18.44 -2.03 3.35
CA ASP A 108 18.74 -1.11 4.45
C ASP A 108 18.11 0.27 4.27
N PHE A 109 17.97 0.74 3.03
CA PHE A 109 17.26 1.99 2.73
C PHE A 109 15.82 1.98 3.26
N LEU A 110 15.08 0.89 3.07
CA LEU A 110 13.72 0.81 3.59
C LEU A 110 13.70 0.78 5.12
N LYS A 111 14.67 0.11 5.77
CA LYS A 111 14.81 0.14 7.23
C LYS A 111 15.03 1.58 7.72
N GLN A 112 15.92 2.33 7.06
CA GLN A 112 16.18 3.73 7.39
C GLN A 112 14.95 4.61 7.20
N SER A 113 14.16 4.41 6.12
CA SER A 113 12.90 5.13 5.94
C SER A 113 11.90 4.85 7.07
N ILE A 114 11.81 3.59 7.51
CA ILE A 114 10.96 3.22 8.66
C ILE A 114 11.50 3.82 9.97
N GLU A 115 12.82 3.86 10.15
CA GLU A 115 13.44 4.50 11.31
C GLU A 115 13.10 5.99 11.39
N LYS A 116 13.29 6.72 10.29
CA LYS A 116 12.93 8.14 10.20
C LYS A 116 11.45 8.39 10.47
N MET A 117 10.60 7.49 9.99
CA MET A 117 9.16 7.55 10.27
C MET A 117 8.90 7.38 11.78
N LYS A 118 9.51 6.38 12.43
CA LYS A 118 9.41 6.17 13.90
C LYS A 118 9.91 7.40 14.67
N GLU A 119 11.08 7.93 14.30
CA GLU A 119 11.67 9.12 14.90
C GLU A 119 10.75 10.35 14.78
N SER A 120 10.16 10.59 13.60
CA SER A 120 9.25 11.73 13.38
C SER A 120 7.99 11.68 14.26
N LEU A 121 7.56 10.47 14.61
CA LEU A 121 6.40 10.21 15.45
C LEU A 121 6.79 9.94 16.92
N LYS A 122 8.07 10.01 17.26
CA LYS A 122 8.63 9.70 18.59
C LYS A 122 8.21 8.32 19.11
N LEU A 123 8.13 7.33 18.22
CA LEU A 123 7.73 5.96 18.54
C LEU A 123 8.92 5.17 19.04
N LYS A 124 8.78 4.49 20.19
CA LYS A 124 9.80 3.59 20.73
C LYS A 124 9.55 2.16 20.26
N GLU A 125 10.62 1.36 20.15
CA GLU A 125 10.52 -0.03 19.69
C GLU A 125 9.90 -0.97 20.73
N ASP A 126 10.06 -0.66 22.01
CA ASP A 126 9.51 -1.39 23.17
C ASP A 126 8.07 -1.00 23.50
N ASP A 127 7.55 0.05 22.88
CA ASP A 127 6.18 0.52 23.08
C ASP A 127 5.20 -0.30 22.22
N ALA A 128 4.61 -1.33 22.82
CA ALA A 128 3.64 -2.20 22.17
C ALA A 128 2.31 -1.47 21.83
N GLU A 129 2.03 -0.33 22.47
CA GLU A 129 0.73 0.35 22.37
C GLU A 129 0.49 0.91 20.97
N TRP A 130 1.46 1.60 20.38
CA TRP A 130 1.30 2.15 19.03
C TRP A 130 1.25 1.04 17.96
N LEU A 131 1.93 -0.08 18.17
CA LEU A 131 1.85 -1.26 17.29
C LEU A 131 0.44 -1.87 17.33
N GLU A 132 -0.19 -1.93 18.51
CA GLU A 132 -1.59 -2.34 18.61
C GLU A 132 -2.51 -1.38 17.87
N ILE A 133 -2.36 -0.06 18.07
CA ILE A 133 -3.17 0.96 17.38
C ILE A 133 -3.04 0.83 15.87
N LEU A 134 -1.81 0.68 15.37
CA LEU A 134 -1.51 0.50 13.96
C LEU A 134 -2.22 -0.74 13.40
N MET A 135 -2.19 -1.86 14.12
CA MET A 135 -2.71 -3.13 13.67
C MET A 135 -4.22 -3.30 13.88
N ARG A 136 -4.85 -2.50 14.75
CA ARG A 136 -6.31 -2.50 14.92
C ARG A 136 -6.99 -2.17 13.59
N SER A 137 -8.01 -2.93 13.21
CA SER A 137 -8.87 -2.58 12.08
C SER A 137 -9.51 -1.21 12.33
N GLY A 138 -9.52 -0.33 11.32
CA GLY A 138 -10.34 0.89 11.42
C GLY A 138 -11.82 0.51 11.52
N LYS A 139 -12.60 1.22 12.34
CA LYS A 139 -14.04 1.29 12.06
C LYS A 139 -14.15 1.88 10.65
N LYS A 140 -14.89 1.23 9.74
CA LYS A 140 -15.27 1.88 8.48
C LYS A 140 -15.99 3.17 8.88
N VAL A 141 -15.32 4.31 8.76
CA VAL A 141 -16.00 5.59 8.81
C VAL A 141 -16.88 5.59 7.57
N GLN A 142 -18.18 5.34 7.76
CA GLN A 142 -19.17 5.68 6.73
C GLN A 142 -18.90 7.13 6.39
N LYS A 143 -18.53 7.35 5.14
CA LYS A 143 -18.27 8.65 4.56
C LYS A 143 -19.53 9.48 4.80
N GLN A 144 -19.55 10.33 5.83
CA GLN A 144 -20.45 11.48 5.85
C GLN A 144 -19.96 12.35 4.70
N GLN A 145 -20.55 12.12 3.52
CA GLN A 145 -20.57 13.12 2.47
C GLN A 145 -21.35 14.29 3.05
N SER A 146 -20.63 15.27 3.61
CA SER A 146 -21.16 16.61 3.68
C SER A 146 -21.41 17.05 2.24
N ILE A 147 -22.66 16.95 1.83
CA ILE A 147 -23.22 17.66 0.68
C ILE A 147 -23.05 19.13 1.03
N SER A 148 -22.00 19.74 0.49
CA SER A 148 -21.89 21.18 0.37
C SER A 148 -22.09 21.50 -1.10
N GLU A 149 -23.34 21.39 -1.56
CA GLU A 149 -23.83 22.02 -2.78
C GLU A 149 -25.36 21.92 -2.78
N VAL A 150 -26.00 23.08 -3.00
CA VAL A 150 -27.43 23.35 -3.19
C VAL A 150 -28.28 23.48 -1.92
N GLU A 151 -28.36 24.71 -1.39
CA GLU A 151 -29.61 25.38 -0.97
C GLU A 151 -29.30 26.83 -0.53
N ASN A 152 -30.14 27.78 -0.99
CA ASN A 152 -30.01 29.26 -1.05
C ASN A 152 -29.28 29.72 -2.33
N GLU A 153 -29.92 30.26 -3.38
CA GLU A 153 -31.10 31.13 -3.45
C GLU A 153 -31.81 30.97 -4.81
N THR A 154 -33.07 30.55 -4.76
CA THR A 154 -34.18 30.68 -5.75
C THR A 154 -35.34 29.95 -5.05
N ASP A 155 -36.48 30.55 -4.71
CA ASP A 155 -37.32 31.47 -5.47
C ASP A 155 -38.33 32.21 -4.55
N ASP A 156 -39.06 33.13 -5.21
CA ASP A 156 -40.42 33.65 -4.92
C ASP A 156 -40.50 35.00 -4.16
N GLU A 157 -41.21 36.05 -4.59
CA GLU A 157 -42.45 36.11 -5.37
C GLU A 157 -42.58 37.36 -6.29
N GLU A 158 -43.33 37.13 -7.37
CA GLU A 158 -44.22 37.97 -8.18
C GLU A 158 -44.38 39.49 -7.90
N GLU A 159 -44.36 40.30 -8.97
CA GLU A 159 -45.47 41.22 -9.27
C GLU A 159 -45.55 41.66 -10.76
N LYS A 160 -46.73 41.38 -11.35
CA LYS A 160 -47.55 42.18 -12.29
C LYS A 160 -47.08 42.62 -13.70
N TYR A 161 -47.76 42.02 -14.68
CA TYR A 161 -48.63 42.66 -15.70
C TYR A 161 -48.10 43.88 -16.50
N LEU A 162 -47.77 43.69 -17.79
CA LEU A 162 -48.59 44.05 -18.96
C LEU A 162 -47.77 44.24 -20.26
N SER A 163 -48.40 43.82 -21.36
CA SER A 163 -48.23 44.30 -22.74
C SER A 163 -47.13 43.70 -23.63
N SER A 164 -47.48 42.54 -24.22
CA SER A 164 -47.69 42.33 -25.66
C SER A 164 -46.62 42.66 -26.72
N PRO A 165 -46.68 41.95 -27.87
CA PRO A 165 -45.51 41.42 -28.57
C PRO A 165 -45.22 42.14 -29.88
N GLU A 166 -43.97 42.11 -30.36
CA GLU A 166 -43.71 42.25 -31.79
C GLU A 166 -42.72 41.23 -32.33
N LYS A 167 -43.18 40.61 -33.41
CA LYS A 167 -42.52 39.65 -34.26
C LYS A 167 -41.35 40.30 -35.01
N SER A 168 -40.27 39.56 -35.20
CA SER A 168 -39.60 39.55 -36.51
C SER A 168 -38.82 38.26 -36.70
N ASN A 169 -39.40 37.40 -37.54
CA ASN A 169 -38.65 36.39 -38.29
C ASN A 169 -37.54 37.08 -39.10
N HIS A 170 -36.33 36.52 -39.09
CA HIS A 170 -35.70 36.19 -40.37
C HIS A 170 -34.64 35.10 -40.22
N ILE A 171 -34.98 33.95 -40.79
CA ILE A 171 -34.05 32.94 -41.29
C ILE A 171 -33.47 33.49 -42.60
N SER A 172 -32.16 33.34 -42.81
CA SER A 172 -31.59 33.16 -44.15
C SER A 172 -30.27 32.40 -44.07
N ASN A 173 -30.32 31.12 -44.47
CA ASN A 173 -29.19 30.38 -45.02
C ASN A 173 -28.66 31.12 -46.26
N SER A 174 -27.34 31.07 -46.50
CA SER A 174 -26.75 31.00 -47.84
C SER A 174 -25.27 30.67 -47.78
N PHE A 175 -24.93 29.54 -48.43
CA PHE A 175 -23.67 29.10 -49.04
C PHE A 175 -22.41 28.86 -48.19
#